data_AF-A0A2D7AJN9-F1
#
_entry.id   AF-A0A2D7AJN9-F1
#
_cell.length_a   1.000
_cell.length_b   1.000
_cell.length_c   1.000
_cell.angle_alpha   90.00
_cell.angle_beta   90.00
_cell.angle_gamma   90.00
#
_symmetry.space_group_name_H-M   'P 1'
#
loop_
_entity.id
_entity.type
_entity.pdbx_description
1 polymer ?
#
loop_
_entity_poly.entity_id
_entity_poly.type
_entity_poly.pdbx_seq_one_letter_code
_entity_poly.pdbx_strand_id
1 'polypeptide(L)'
;MFRTLRSWVEWIEESIMAYMLAAMTAVAFFAVIVRRFFGGEVWGLKPSIWGLELTLYIFLFFILFGMSYVLRKGVHIGIDVLVNLLPQPMRKAFNILATLLTVVYALLLSRAGYQAFDKFWSIKVLRSKGSDELAIPFFFTYGFLSLSFFVLALTASFAIWEIWTGRKESLTAGHEAEEEVDQAVASSAAPTIASGTSNPAERGA
;
A
#
# COMPACT_ATOMS: atom_id res chain seq x y z
N MET A 1 -11.88 15.44 16.19
CA MET A 1 -12.72 14.29 15.78
C MET A 1 -12.30 13.68 14.44
N PHE A 2 -12.12 14.45 13.37
CA PHE A 2 -11.68 13.89 12.07
C PHE A 2 -10.25 13.31 12.06
N ARG A 3 -9.32 13.87 12.83
CA ARG A 3 -7.92 13.36 12.93
C ARG A 3 -7.85 12.01 13.66
N THR A 4 -8.64 11.83 14.71
CA THR A 4 -8.68 10.57 15.47
C THR A 4 -9.32 9.46 14.64
N LEU A 5 -10.43 9.73 13.95
CA LEU A 5 -11.05 8.71 13.09
C LEU A 5 -10.08 8.22 12.00
N ARG A 6 -9.30 9.13 11.41
CA ARG A 6 -8.29 8.79 10.40
C ARG A 6 -7.19 7.89 10.97
N SER A 7 -6.61 8.23 12.12
CA SER A 7 -5.53 7.44 12.71
C SER A 7 -5.99 6.04 13.13
N TRP A 8 -7.23 5.90 13.60
CA TRP A 8 -7.80 4.59 13.91
C TRP A 8 -7.97 3.72 12.66
N VAL A 9 -8.44 4.30 11.55
CA VAL A 9 -8.55 3.59 10.27
C VAL A 9 -7.18 3.17 9.75
N GLU A 10 -6.19 4.06 9.80
CA GLU A 10 -4.81 3.75 9.39
C GLU A 10 -4.24 2.57 10.20
N TRP A 11 -4.40 2.58 11.52
CA TRP A 11 -3.91 1.49 12.38
C TRP A 11 -4.59 0.15 12.08
N ILE A 12 -5.90 0.17 11.81
CA ILE A 12 -6.65 -1.04 11.41
C ILE A 12 -6.14 -1.56 10.07
N GLU A 13 -5.98 -0.69 9.07
CA GLU A 13 -5.49 -1.07 7.74
C GLU A 13 -4.07 -1.65 7.82
N GLU A 14 -3.16 -1.00 8.54
CA GLU A 14 -1.79 -1.48 8.76
C GLU A 14 -1.78 -2.85 9.46
N SER A 15 -2.61 -3.01 10.49
CA SER A 15 -2.73 -4.27 11.22
C SER A 15 -3.26 -5.39 10.32
N ILE A 16 -4.34 -5.14 9.56
CA ILE A 16 -4.91 -6.11 8.62
C ILE A 16 -3.84 -6.54 7.61
N MET A 17 -3.14 -5.59 6.99
CA MET A 17 -2.08 -5.91 6.03
C MET A 17 -0.94 -6.72 6.66
N ALA A 18 -0.52 -6.38 7.88
CA ALA A 18 0.52 -7.12 8.60
C ALA A 18 0.11 -8.57 8.89
N TYR A 19 -1.13 -8.78 9.37
CA TYR A 19 -1.65 -10.13 9.62
C TYR A 19 -1.80 -10.94 8.33
N MET A 20 -2.23 -10.32 7.23
CA MET A 20 -2.33 -10.99 5.93
C MET A 20 -0.96 -11.40 5.39
N LEU A 21 0.05 -10.53 5.51
CA LEU A 21 1.41 -10.85 5.11
C LEU A 21 1.99 -12.01 5.93
N ALA A 22 1.78 -11.98 7.26
CA ALA A 22 2.19 -13.07 8.15
C ALA A 22 1.47 -14.38 7.82
N ALA A 23 0.16 -14.34 7.59
CA ALA A 23 -0.64 -15.50 7.22
C ALA A 23 -0.19 -16.10 5.87
N MET A 24 0.03 -15.26 4.86
CA MET A 24 0.53 -15.68 3.55
C MET A 24 1.89 -16.39 3.68
N THR A 25 2.80 -15.82 4.47
CA THR A 25 4.13 -16.40 4.73
C THR A 25 4.00 -17.73 5.46
N ALA A 26 3.14 -17.83 6.47
CA ALA A 26 2.91 -19.06 7.22
C ALA A 26 2.33 -20.17 6.33
N VAL A 27 1.34 -19.86 5.48
CA VAL A 27 0.75 -20.82 4.54
C VAL A 27 1.79 -21.30 3.53
N ALA A 28 2.55 -20.39 2.92
CA ALA A 28 3.60 -20.76 1.97
C ALA A 28 4.69 -21.61 2.62
N PHE A 29 5.14 -21.25 3.82
CA PHE A 29 6.15 -22.00 4.57
C PHE A 29 5.65 -23.39 4.96
N PHE A 30 4.41 -23.49 5.45
CA PHE A 30 3.78 -24.76 5.78
C PHE A 30 3.66 -25.66 4.55
N ALA A 31 3.23 -25.12 3.40
CA ALA A 31 3.15 -25.86 2.15
C ALA A 31 4.52 -26.40 1.70
N VAL A 32 5.60 -25.62 1.88
CA VAL A 32 6.97 -26.05 1.57
C VAL A 32 7.44 -27.16 2.51
N ILE A 33 7.20 -27.06 3.82
CA ILE A 33 7.56 -28.11 4.78
C ILE A 33 6.85 -29.41 4.42
N VAL A 34 5.54 -29.36 4.19
CA VAL A 34 4.75 -30.57 3.88
C VAL A 34 5.21 -31.20 2.56
N ARG A 35 5.49 -30.37 1.55
CA ARG A 35 6.03 -30.86 0.28
C ARG A 35 7.41 -31.51 0.44
N ARG A 36 8.30 -30.91 1.23
CA ARG A 36 9.69 -31.34 1.32
C ARG A 36 9.92 -32.52 2.26
N PHE A 37 9.19 -32.58 3.38
CA PHE A 37 9.42 -33.56 4.45
C PHE A 37 8.32 -34.62 4.55
N PHE A 38 7.11 -34.33 4.06
CA PHE A 38 5.94 -35.22 4.18
C PHE A 38 5.41 -35.70 2.81
N GLY A 39 6.17 -35.50 1.73
CA GLY A 39 5.80 -35.96 0.40
C GLY A 39 4.59 -35.23 -0.22
N GLY A 40 4.15 -34.11 0.35
CA GLY A 40 3.04 -33.30 -0.17
C GLY A 40 1.71 -33.45 0.56
N GLU A 41 1.59 -34.39 1.50
CA GLU A 41 0.36 -34.59 2.28
C GLU A 41 0.68 -34.74 3.77
N VAL A 42 -0.13 -34.13 4.62
CA VAL A 42 0.01 -34.25 6.07
C VAL A 42 -1.38 -34.26 6.71
N TRP A 43 -1.66 -35.21 7.60
CA TRP A 43 -2.96 -35.31 8.29
C TRP A 43 -4.19 -35.33 7.37
N GLY A 44 -4.07 -35.90 6.16
CA GLY A 44 -5.14 -35.89 5.14
C GLY A 44 -5.34 -34.55 4.44
N LEU A 45 -4.53 -33.53 4.76
CA LEU A 45 -4.50 -32.24 4.10
C LEU A 45 -3.40 -32.23 3.03
N LYS A 46 -3.70 -31.63 1.87
CA LYS A 46 -2.75 -31.47 0.75
C LYS A 46 -2.36 -30.01 0.53
N PRO A 47 -1.70 -29.34 1.51
CA PRO A 47 -1.33 -27.93 1.41
C PRO A 47 -0.38 -27.64 0.24
N SER A 48 0.32 -28.65 -0.29
CA SER A 48 1.12 -28.48 -1.50
C SER A 48 0.29 -28.19 -2.76
N ILE A 49 -1.01 -28.47 -2.75
CA ILE A 49 -1.94 -28.26 -3.86
C ILE A 49 -2.71 -26.96 -3.64
N TRP A 50 -3.46 -26.88 -2.54
CA TRP A 50 -4.33 -25.72 -2.28
C TRP A 50 -3.62 -24.51 -1.69
N GLY A 51 -2.43 -24.69 -1.11
CA GLY A 51 -1.71 -23.61 -0.43
C GLY A 51 -1.32 -22.47 -1.38
N LEU A 52 -1.05 -22.77 -2.65
CA LEU A 52 -0.76 -21.76 -3.67
C LEU A 52 -1.99 -20.90 -3.96
N GLU A 53 -3.16 -21.52 -4.17
CA GLU A 53 -4.41 -20.78 -4.39
C GLU A 53 -4.73 -19.88 -3.19
N LEU A 54 -4.66 -20.40 -1.97
CA LEU A 54 -4.94 -19.61 -0.77
C LEU A 54 -3.98 -18.43 -0.63
N THR A 55 -2.69 -18.66 -0.88
CA THR A 55 -1.67 -17.61 -0.86
C THR A 55 -1.98 -16.52 -1.89
N LEU A 56 -2.40 -16.89 -3.11
CA LEU A 56 -2.81 -15.93 -4.15
C LEU A 56 -4.04 -15.13 -3.76
N TYR A 57 -5.03 -15.75 -3.11
CA TYR A 57 -6.21 -15.02 -2.62
C TYR A 57 -5.83 -14.04 -1.52
N ILE A 58 -5.05 -14.47 -0.51
CA ILE A 58 -4.57 -13.58 0.55
C ILE A 58 -3.75 -12.44 -0.06
N PHE A 59 -2.87 -12.73 -1.02
CA PHE A 59 -2.07 -11.74 -1.72
C PHE A 59 -2.92 -10.73 -2.50
N LEU A 60 -3.96 -11.19 -3.19
CA LEU A 60 -4.89 -10.32 -3.89
C LEU A 60 -5.54 -9.33 -2.92
N PHE A 61 -6.12 -9.81 -1.83
CA PHE A 61 -6.73 -8.94 -0.83
C PHE A 61 -5.70 -7.99 -0.19
N PHE A 62 -4.49 -8.47 0.08
CA PHE A 62 -3.39 -7.66 0.61
C PHE A 62 -3.06 -6.49 -0.33
N ILE A 63 -2.95 -6.73 -1.64
CA ILE A 63 -2.71 -5.65 -2.62
C ILE A 63 -3.89 -4.69 -2.66
N LEU A 64 -5.14 -5.18 -2.63
CA LEU A 64 -6.33 -4.33 -2.70
C LEU A 64 -6.40 -3.33 -1.52
N PHE A 65 -6.07 -3.77 -0.31
CA PHE A 65 -5.92 -2.88 0.84
C PHE A 65 -4.66 -2.01 0.74
N GLY A 66 -3.53 -2.60 0.35
CA GLY A 66 -2.23 -1.94 0.27
C GLY A 66 -2.19 -0.77 -0.72
N MET A 67 -2.83 -0.88 -1.88
CA MET A 67 -2.84 0.20 -2.87
C MET A 67 -3.48 1.49 -2.33
N SER A 68 -4.57 1.36 -1.57
CA SER A 68 -5.26 2.53 -0.99
C SER A 68 -4.42 3.18 0.11
N TYR A 69 -3.76 2.36 0.93
CA TYR A 69 -2.84 2.83 1.98
C TYR A 69 -1.63 3.57 1.40
N VAL A 70 -0.96 2.98 0.40
CA VAL A 70 0.23 3.56 -0.24
C VAL A 70 -0.10 4.90 -0.91
N LEU A 71 -1.26 5.02 -1.58
CA LEU A 71 -1.68 6.31 -2.15
C LEU A 71 -1.91 7.39 -1.08
N ARG A 72 -2.43 7.03 0.10
CA ARG A 72 -2.63 8.00 1.20
C ARG A 72 -1.34 8.47 1.82
N LYS A 73 -0.39 7.55 2.03
CA LYS A 73 0.95 7.84 2.57
C LYS A 73 1.89 8.43 1.52
N GLY A 74 1.47 8.43 0.26
CA GLY A 74 2.25 8.94 -0.85
C GLY A 74 3.51 8.13 -1.17
N VAL A 75 3.61 6.88 -0.74
CA VAL A 75 4.83 6.06 -0.98
C VAL A 75 4.75 5.31 -2.31
N HIS A 76 3.99 5.84 -3.27
CA HIS A 76 3.94 5.24 -4.59
C HIS A 76 5.27 5.50 -5.29
N ILE A 77 5.98 4.44 -5.68
CA ILE A 77 7.31 4.57 -6.30
C ILE A 77 7.14 5.25 -7.65
N GLY A 78 7.31 6.57 -7.67
CA GLY A 78 7.28 7.40 -8.86
C GLY A 78 8.68 7.56 -9.44
N ILE A 79 8.76 7.80 -10.75
CA ILE A 79 9.99 8.33 -11.37
C ILE A 79 10.03 9.84 -11.07
N ASP A 80 10.09 10.19 -9.79
CA ASP A 80 10.00 11.56 -9.32
C ASP A 80 11.20 12.39 -9.80
N VAL A 81 12.36 11.74 -9.97
CA VAL A 81 13.58 12.37 -10.49
C VAL A 81 13.33 13.12 -11.81
N LEU A 82 12.52 12.57 -12.71
CA LEU A 82 12.27 13.17 -14.02
C LEU A 82 11.35 14.40 -13.91
N VAL A 83 10.39 14.35 -13.00
CA VAL A 83 9.43 15.44 -12.77
C VAL A 83 10.06 16.56 -11.94
N ASN A 84 11.05 16.25 -11.10
CA ASN A 84 11.78 17.20 -10.27
C ASN A 84 12.73 18.12 -11.06
N LEU A 85 13.12 17.71 -12.27
CA LEU A 85 13.91 18.55 -13.20
C LEU A 85 13.06 19.67 -13.85
N LEU A 86 11.73 19.62 -13.73
CA LEU A 86 10.83 20.59 -14.34
C LEU A 86 10.61 21.83 -13.46
N PRO A 87 10.37 23.01 -14.05
CA PRO A 87 10.00 24.20 -13.29
C PRO A 87 8.66 24.00 -12.57
N GLN A 88 8.51 24.64 -11.40
CA GLN A 88 7.36 24.55 -10.49
C GLN A 88 5.97 24.42 -11.15
N PRO A 89 5.57 25.26 -12.13
CA PRO A 89 4.25 25.14 -12.75
C PRO A 89 4.07 23.87 -13.59
N MET A 90 5.14 23.38 -14.26
CA MET A 90 5.09 22.15 -15.04
C MET A 90 5.04 20.92 -14.14
N ARG A 91 5.81 20.91 -13.04
CA ARG A 91 5.75 19.83 -12.04
C ARG A 91 4.32 19.60 -11.53
N LYS A 92 3.62 20.68 -11.16
CA LYS A 92 2.22 20.61 -10.70
C LYS A 92 1.29 20.05 -11.79
N ALA A 93 1.45 20.47 -13.05
CA ALA A 93 0.64 19.96 -14.16
C ALA A 93 0.85 18.46 -14.40
N PHE A 94 2.10 17.99 -14.37
CA PHE A 94 2.43 16.57 -14.50
C PHE A 94 1.89 15.74 -13.35
N ASN A 95 1.99 16.21 -12.10
CA ASN A 95 1.43 15.51 -10.94
C ASN A 95 -0.10 15.40 -11.00
N ILE A 96 -0.79 16.46 -11.41
CA ILE A 96 -2.24 16.43 -11.62
C ILE A 96 -2.60 15.45 -12.73
N LEU A 97 -1.88 15.48 -13.86
CA LEU A 97 -2.11 14.57 -14.98
C LEU A 97 -1.89 13.11 -14.58
N ALA A 98 -0.79 12.80 -13.90
CA ALA A 98 -0.50 11.45 -13.41
C ALA A 98 -1.60 10.96 -12.46
N THR A 99 -2.02 11.80 -11.50
CA THR A 99 -3.11 11.46 -10.58
C THR A 99 -4.43 11.23 -11.32
N LEU A 100 -4.73 12.07 -12.32
CA LEU A 100 -5.94 11.94 -13.14
C LEU A 100 -5.94 10.61 -13.91
N LEU A 101 -4.81 10.24 -14.51
CA LEU A 101 -4.66 8.95 -15.18
C LEU A 101 -4.87 7.78 -14.21
N THR A 102 -4.37 7.89 -12.98
CA THR A 102 -4.64 6.91 -11.92
C THR A 102 -6.12 6.79 -11.59
N VAL A 103 -6.86 7.90 -11.50
CA VAL A 103 -8.32 7.87 -11.28
C VAL A 103 -9.03 7.18 -12.45
N VAL A 104 -8.68 7.51 -13.69
CA VAL A 104 -9.28 6.89 -14.89
C VAL A 104 -9.01 5.39 -14.90
N TYR A 105 -7.76 4.98 -14.66
CA TYR A 105 -7.39 3.56 -14.58
C TYR A 105 -8.16 2.82 -13.47
N ALA A 106 -8.25 3.41 -12.29
CA ALA A 106 -8.99 2.83 -11.17
C ALA A 106 -10.49 2.66 -11.49
N LEU A 107 -11.12 3.64 -12.15
CA LEU A 107 -12.52 3.53 -12.56
C LEU A 107 -12.73 2.47 -13.65
N LEU A 108 -11.81 2.35 -14.61
CA LEU A 108 -11.85 1.29 -15.62
C LEU A 108 -11.79 -0.09 -14.97
N LEU A 109 -10.89 -0.30 -14.01
CA LEU A 109 -10.76 -1.58 -13.31
C LEU A 109 -11.93 -1.85 -12.36
N SER A 110 -12.47 -0.81 -11.72
CA SER A 110 -13.70 -0.94 -10.93
C SER A 110 -14.86 -1.42 -11.81
N ARG A 111 -15.06 -0.80 -12.98
CA ARG A 111 -16.08 -1.22 -13.95
C ARG A 111 -15.84 -2.65 -14.46
N ALA A 112 -14.61 -3.02 -14.77
CA ALA A 112 -14.27 -4.38 -15.20
C ALA A 112 -14.57 -5.41 -14.09
N GLY A 113 -14.25 -5.08 -12.83
CA GLY A 113 -14.59 -5.89 -11.66
C GLY A 113 -16.10 -6.08 -11.50
N TYR A 114 -16.88 -4.99 -11.63
CA TYR A 114 -18.34 -5.06 -11.58
C TYR A 114 -18.92 -5.93 -12.71
N GLN A 115 -18.41 -5.80 -13.93
CA GLN A 115 -18.83 -6.65 -15.05
C GLN A 115 -18.51 -8.13 -14.82
N ALA A 116 -17.36 -8.44 -14.23
CA ALA A 116 -17.01 -9.81 -13.86
C ALA A 116 -17.94 -10.36 -12.76
N PHE A 117 -18.27 -9.53 -11.77
CA PHE A 117 -19.23 -9.87 -10.72
C PHE A 117 -20.64 -10.15 -11.28
N ASP A 118 -21.13 -9.29 -12.17
CA ASP A 118 -22.43 -9.45 -12.82
C ASP A 118 -22.50 -10.72 -13.70
N LYS A 119 -21.43 -11.01 -14.46
CA LYS A 119 -21.31 -12.28 -15.22
C LYS A 119 -21.31 -13.50 -14.32
N PHE A 120 -20.58 -13.45 -13.20
CA PHE A 120 -20.58 -14.53 -12.22
C PHE A 120 -21.99 -14.79 -11.67
N TRP A 121 -22.75 -13.73 -11.37
CA TRP A 121 -24.10 -13.87 -10.84
C TRP A 121 -25.10 -14.34 -11.91
N SER A 122 -24.98 -13.87 -13.14
CA SER A 122 -25.92 -14.20 -14.23
C SER A 122 -25.72 -15.60 -14.81
N ILE A 123 -24.50 -16.15 -14.80
CA ILE A 123 -24.17 -17.44 -15.42
C ILE A 123 -24.15 -18.57 -14.39
N LYS A 124 -25.13 -19.49 -14.47
CA LYS A 124 -25.26 -20.64 -13.54
C LYS A 124 -24.00 -21.52 -13.45
N VAL A 125 -23.30 -21.73 -14.57
CA VAL A 125 -22.08 -22.56 -14.63
C VAL A 125 -20.94 -21.93 -13.83
N LEU A 126 -20.80 -20.60 -13.82
CA LEU A 126 -19.78 -19.91 -13.04
C LEU A 126 -20.11 -19.96 -11.55
N ARG A 127 -21.40 -19.91 -11.21
CA ARG A 127 -21.85 -20.01 -9.81
C ARG A 127 -21.58 -21.38 -9.18
N SER A 128 -21.59 -22.45 -9.98
CA SER A 128 -21.32 -23.80 -9.48
C SER A 128 -19.83 -24.17 -9.47
N LYS A 129 -18.98 -23.37 -10.11
CA LYS A 129 -17.53 -23.58 -10.14
C LYS A 129 -16.85 -22.61 -9.16
N GLY A 130 -16.46 -23.12 -7.99
CA GLY A 130 -15.52 -22.43 -7.10
C GLY A 130 -14.08 -22.51 -7.63
N SER A 131 -13.10 -22.07 -6.83
CA SER A 131 -11.68 -22.29 -7.14
C SER A 131 -11.36 -23.78 -7.28
N ASP A 132 -10.36 -24.13 -8.10
CA ASP A 132 -10.13 -25.50 -8.53
C ASP A 132 -9.93 -26.45 -7.34
N GLU A 133 -9.22 -25.98 -6.31
CA GLU A 133 -8.86 -26.80 -5.15
C GLU A 133 -9.59 -26.41 -3.86
N LEU A 134 -9.77 -25.11 -3.60
CA LEU A 134 -10.37 -24.62 -2.35
C LEU A 134 -11.88 -24.38 -2.44
N ALA A 135 -12.47 -24.51 -3.64
CA ALA A 135 -13.88 -24.25 -3.92
C ALA A 135 -14.36 -22.87 -3.44
N ILE A 136 -13.46 -21.88 -3.32
CA ILE A 136 -13.83 -20.54 -2.87
C ILE A 136 -14.72 -19.90 -3.96
N PRO A 137 -15.89 -19.35 -3.60
CA PRO A 137 -16.72 -18.63 -4.55
C PRO A 137 -16.03 -17.36 -5.07
N PHE A 138 -15.84 -17.25 -6.38
CA PHE A 138 -15.16 -16.10 -7.00
C PHE A 138 -15.90 -14.75 -6.87
N PHE A 139 -17.17 -14.73 -6.45
CA PHE A 139 -17.90 -13.47 -6.26
C PHE A 139 -17.23 -12.55 -5.22
N PHE A 140 -16.60 -13.14 -4.20
CA PHE A 140 -15.83 -12.38 -3.21
C PHE A 140 -14.70 -11.63 -3.90
N THR A 141 -13.98 -12.30 -4.79
CA THR A 141 -12.86 -11.71 -5.53
C THR A 141 -13.33 -10.56 -6.44
N TYR A 142 -14.35 -10.77 -7.28
CA TYR A 142 -14.78 -9.74 -8.23
C TYR A 142 -15.47 -8.54 -7.55
N GLY A 143 -16.28 -8.80 -6.52
CA GLY A 143 -16.94 -7.75 -5.75
C GLY A 143 -15.91 -6.88 -5.02
N PHE A 144 -14.94 -7.51 -4.34
CA PHE A 144 -13.91 -6.80 -3.60
C PHE A 144 -12.96 -6.03 -4.53
N LEU A 145 -12.62 -6.62 -5.69
CA LEU A 145 -11.85 -5.95 -6.73
C LEU A 145 -12.55 -4.65 -7.17
N SER A 146 -13.84 -4.73 -7.52
CA SER A 146 -14.63 -3.57 -7.94
C SER A 146 -14.67 -2.49 -6.86
N LEU A 147 -14.92 -2.88 -5.61
CA LEU A 147 -15.03 -1.98 -4.47
C LEU A 147 -13.68 -1.30 -4.16
N SER A 148 -12.59 -2.06 -4.14
CA SER A 148 -11.27 -1.54 -3.77
C SER A 148 -10.77 -0.54 -4.80
N PHE A 149 -10.92 -0.82 -6.09
CA PHE A 149 -10.58 0.13 -7.14
C PHE A 149 -11.48 1.37 -7.15
N PHE A 150 -12.74 1.23 -6.75
CA PHE A 150 -13.63 2.37 -6.55
C PHE A 150 -13.12 3.27 -5.40
N VAL A 151 -12.76 2.67 -4.26
CA VAL A 151 -12.18 3.40 -3.11
C VAL A 151 -10.84 4.05 -3.49
N LEU A 152 -10.02 3.38 -4.31
CA LEU A 152 -8.78 3.93 -4.87
C LEU A 152 -9.06 5.18 -5.72
N ALA A 153 -10.05 5.12 -6.61
CA ALA A 153 -10.46 6.25 -7.46
C ALA A 153 -10.94 7.44 -6.61
N LEU A 154 -11.73 7.19 -5.57
CA LEU A 154 -12.15 8.23 -4.63
C LEU A 154 -10.95 8.85 -3.92
N THR A 155 -10.05 8.02 -3.40
CA THR A 155 -8.83 8.46 -2.69
C THR A 155 -7.95 9.33 -3.59
N ALA A 156 -7.71 8.89 -4.83
CA ALA A 156 -6.93 9.65 -5.80
C ALA A 156 -7.64 10.95 -6.22
N SER A 157 -8.97 10.96 -6.34
CA SER A 157 -9.75 12.17 -6.64
C SER A 157 -9.61 13.22 -5.53
N PHE A 158 -9.62 12.80 -4.26
CA PHE A 158 -9.33 13.70 -3.14
C PHE A 158 -7.90 14.24 -3.19
N ALA A 159 -6.94 13.42 -3.60
CA ALA A 159 -5.56 13.87 -3.76
C ALA A 159 -5.42 14.92 -4.88
N ILE A 160 -6.13 14.79 -6.01
CA ILE A 160 -6.19 15.83 -7.05
C ILE A 160 -6.65 17.16 -6.45
N TRP A 161 -7.70 17.12 -5.63
CA TRP A 161 -8.23 18.32 -4.99
C TRP A 161 -7.22 18.95 -4.00
N GLU A 162 -6.50 18.13 -3.24
CA GLU A 162 -5.42 18.61 -2.36
C GLU A 162 -4.27 19.26 -3.14
N ILE A 163 -3.85 18.66 -4.26
CA ILE A 163 -2.80 19.22 -5.14
C ILE A 163 -3.28 20.52 -5.78
N TRP A 164 -4.53 20.55 -6.26
CA TRP A 164 -5.10 21.74 -6.89
C TRP A 164 -5.15 22.91 -5.90
N THR A 165 -5.62 22.68 -4.68
CA THR A 165 -5.68 23.67 -3.59
C THR A 165 -4.33 24.03 -2.98
N GLY A 166 -3.22 23.43 -3.44
CA GLY A 166 -1.86 23.76 -2.99
C GLY A 166 -1.52 23.22 -1.60
N ARG A 167 -2.29 22.27 -1.07
CA ARG A 167 -2.02 21.63 0.23
C ARG A 167 -0.99 20.50 0.15
N LYS A 168 -0.73 19.98 -1.05
CA LYS A 168 0.29 18.97 -1.35
C LYS A 168 0.91 19.25 -2.70
N GLU A 169 2.23 19.11 -2.84
CA GLU A 169 2.91 19.30 -4.13
C GLU A 169 2.91 18.05 -5.02
N SER A 170 2.84 16.87 -4.40
CA SER A 170 2.93 15.59 -5.11
C SER A 170 2.09 14.50 -4.45
N LEU A 171 1.74 13.47 -5.23
CA LEU A 171 1.26 12.19 -4.71
C LEU A 171 2.38 11.38 -4.07
N THR A 172 3.64 11.68 -4.39
CA THR A 172 4.81 10.96 -3.94
C THR A 172 5.47 11.71 -2.79
N ALA A 173 5.69 11.00 -1.68
CA ALA A 173 6.29 11.50 -0.44
C ALA A 173 7.83 11.52 -0.50
N GLY A 174 8.43 11.21 -1.66
CA GLY A 174 9.88 11.17 -1.82
C GLY A 174 10.57 12.45 -1.35
N HIS A 175 9.91 13.60 -1.52
CA HIS A 175 10.45 14.89 -1.10
C HIS A 175 10.37 15.14 0.41
N GLU A 176 9.27 14.78 1.08
CA GLU A 176 9.16 14.94 2.54
C GLU A 176 10.13 14.00 3.28
N ALA A 177 10.31 12.78 2.78
CA ALA A 177 11.25 11.82 3.35
C ALA A 177 12.72 12.23 3.11
N GLU A 178 13.06 12.78 1.94
CA GLU A 178 14.39 13.33 1.68
C GLU A 178 14.67 14.59 2.52
N GLU A 179 13.71 15.51 2.66
CA GLU A 179 13.86 16.68 3.52
C GLU A 179 14.00 16.31 5.01
N GLU A 180 13.26 15.32 5.51
CA GLU A 180 13.42 14.81 6.87
C GLU A 180 14.80 14.16 7.09
N VAL A 181 15.29 13.40 6.10
CA VAL A 181 16.64 12.82 6.15
C VAL A 181 17.71 13.92 6.08
N ASP A 182 17.58 14.89 5.19
CA ASP A 182 18.52 16.00 5.06
C ASP A 182 18.48 16.92 6.31
N GLN A 183 17.32 17.13 6.92
CA GLN A 183 17.19 17.84 8.20
C GLN A 183 17.73 17.02 9.37
N ALA A 184 17.55 15.70 9.39
CA ALA A 184 18.15 14.82 10.40
C ALA A 184 19.69 14.77 10.25
N VAL A 185 20.19 14.77 9.02
CA VAL A 185 21.62 14.88 8.71
C VAL A 185 22.15 16.27 9.08
N ALA A 186 21.42 17.35 8.79
CA ALA A 186 21.82 18.71 9.14
C ALA A 186 21.80 18.95 10.66
N SER A 187 20.81 18.40 11.38
CA SER A 187 20.71 18.50 12.84
C SER A 187 21.74 17.63 13.56
N SER A 188 22.14 16.48 12.98
CA SER A 188 23.24 15.67 13.50
C SER A 188 24.63 16.23 13.13
N ALA A 189 24.73 17.07 12.10
CA ALA A 189 25.96 17.75 11.68
C ALA A 189 26.20 19.12 12.36
N ALA A 190 25.24 19.66 13.11
CA ALA A 190 25.42 20.90 13.84
C ALA A 190 26.41 20.72 15.02
N PRO A 191 27.55 21.44 15.06
CA PRO A 191 28.54 21.25 16.11
C PRO A 191 28.01 21.74 17.45
N THR A 192 28.11 20.89 18.47
CA THR A 192 27.91 21.23 19.88
C THR A 192 28.94 22.29 20.31
N ILE A 193 28.62 23.58 20.14
CA ILE A 193 29.43 24.68 20.66
C ILE A 193 28.64 25.38 21.77
N ALA A 194 29.30 25.49 22.93
CA ALA A 194 29.04 26.32 24.10
C ALA A 194 28.23 25.71 25.27
N SER A 195 28.95 25.23 26.30
CA SER A 195 29.13 26.02 27.54
C SER A 195 30.10 25.32 28.51
N GLY A 196 31.30 25.91 28.65
CA GLY A 196 32.34 25.47 29.57
C GLY A 196 33.28 26.64 29.85
N THR A 197 32.74 27.74 30.36
CA THR A 197 33.47 28.96 30.68
C THR A 197 34.46 28.73 31.83
N SER A 198 35.74 28.95 31.52
CA SER A 198 36.89 29.34 32.37
C SER A 198 36.78 29.20 33.90
N ASN A 199 37.62 28.30 34.42
CA ASN A 199 38.05 28.19 35.82
C ASN A 199 38.79 29.46 36.30
N PRO A 200 38.41 30.09 37.44
CA PRO A 200 39.11 31.26 37.97
C PRO A 200 40.13 30.98 39.11
N ALA A 201 40.61 29.75 39.33
CA ALA A 201 41.29 29.39 40.59
C ALA A 201 42.84 29.40 40.64
N GLU A 202 43.60 29.92 39.67
CA GLU A 202 45.07 29.96 39.77
C GLU A 202 45.67 31.32 39.40
N ARG A 203 45.53 32.28 40.32
CA ARG A 203 46.48 33.40 40.50
C ARG A 203 47.00 33.31 41.93
N GLY A 204 48.23 32.80 42.08
CA GLY A 204 48.89 32.76 43.38
C GLY A 204 50.18 31.94 43.36
N ALA A 205 51.25 32.51 42.79
CA ALA A 205 52.66 32.43 43.21
C ALA A 205 53.56 32.92 42.07
#